data_AF-A0A946ZGI5-F1
#
_entry.id   AF-A0A946ZGI5-F1
#
_cell.length_a   1.000
_cell.length_b   1.000
_cell.length_c   1.000
_cell.angle_alpha   90.00
_cell.angle_beta   90.00
_cell.angle_gamma   90.00
#
_symmetry.space_group_name_H-M   'P 1'
#
loop_
_entity.id
_entity.type
_entity.pdbx_description
1 polymer ?
#
loop_
_entity_poly.entity_id
_entity_poly.type
_entity_poly.pdbx_seq_one_letter_code
_entity_poly.pdbx_strand_id
1 'polypeptide(L)'
;MGDLKVIKLTSKKDKANYIHQLVRDIEALDIMINEGLIEKSPIRVGAEQEFCLVDHEFNPSFNSLEILEEIDDDHFTTEIGSFNLELNLDPYELTGDCFSKIANQLNTLLEKAKQATKKHNTRILLTGILPTLSLSHIKLENMANVQRYFVLNEAIRESRRGNFEIHIKGVDELNLLHDSVLLEGCNTSFQIHLQINPDEFVERYNWAQAVAGPVLSVCTNSPMLFGKELWSETRIALFTQSVDTRANSFMLNEKQSRVSFGSDWTTGTVSDIFKDNISRFRSLVTAEYFKDSVEMLKQGEIPQLKALNLHNGTVYRWNRACYGVGGGKPHLRIENRYIPSGPTIADEIANMMFWVGVMKGRPKEYKNIDQKMNFKDAKSNFFNAARYGMSTQFVWDGKIVPSHDLILNVFLPMAYKGLYKVGVSPKDAEYYMTIIENRVKSFSGSEWMTACYRNLLRHNKPFEAAQILTAHMYEKQEKNFPVSSWRTLDPETPSDFKSARRVEHIMSIDLFSVDERDSVELVAKIMQWQNIHHMPVINTKKEMVGMLTWKDVEGLVGDEDKIQSSVGEIMQTDFITVKQGVSVKKVTEIMKKHQTDCLPVVRDNQLIGIITSKDI
;
A
#
# COMPACT_ATOMS: atom_id res chain seq x y z
N MET A 1 14.90 -8.78 8.22
CA MET A 1 13.81 -8.41 9.17
C MET A 1 14.32 -7.67 10.40
N GLY A 2 13.47 -6.81 10.98
CA GLY A 2 13.75 -6.18 12.28
C GLY A 2 13.39 -7.10 13.47
N ASP A 3 13.93 -6.81 14.66
CA ASP A 3 13.63 -7.58 15.87
C ASP A 3 12.13 -7.65 16.18
N LEU A 4 11.56 -8.85 16.35
CA LEU A 4 10.16 -9.05 16.75
C LEU A 4 9.92 -8.78 18.24
N LYS A 5 10.98 -8.86 19.05
CA LYS A 5 10.96 -8.55 20.49
C LYS A 5 11.41 -7.12 20.70
N VAL A 6 10.44 -6.21 20.74
CA VAL A 6 10.68 -4.78 21.00
C VAL A 6 9.93 -4.34 22.25
N ILE A 7 10.54 -3.42 22.98
CA ILE A 7 9.91 -2.72 24.10
C ILE A 7 9.83 -1.23 23.79
N LYS A 8 8.82 -0.59 24.36
CA LYS A 8 8.64 0.85 24.24
C LYS A 8 9.72 1.60 25.02
N LEU A 9 10.28 2.64 24.41
CA LEU A 9 11.22 3.54 25.08
C LEU A 9 10.48 4.47 26.07
N THR A 10 10.23 3.99 27.29
CA THR A 10 9.49 4.75 28.32
C THR A 10 10.43 5.45 29.31
N SER A 11 11.44 4.77 29.85
CA SER A 11 12.32 5.33 30.87
C SER A 11 13.44 6.22 30.30
N LYS A 12 13.90 7.20 31.09
CA LYS A 12 15.05 8.05 30.72
C LYS A 12 16.34 7.23 30.56
N LYS A 13 16.50 6.18 31.37
CA LYS A 13 17.67 5.30 31.36
C LYS A 13 17.72 4.46 30.08
N ASP A 14 16.59 3.86 29.68
CA ASP A 14 16.52 3.04 28.47
C ASP A 14 16.76 3.90 27.21
N LYS A 15 16.23 5.13 27.19
CA LYS A 15 16.52 6.10 26.14
C LYS A 15 18.01 6.44 26.07
N ALA A 16 18.66 6.76 27.19
CA ALA A 16 20.07 7.07 27.20
C ALA A 16 20.93 5.88 26.73
N ASN A 17 20.59 4.67 27.19
CA ASN A 17 21.28 3.44 26.81
C ASN A 17 21.14 3.14 25.31
N TYR A 18 19.91 3.22 24.77
CA TYR A 18 19.67 2.99 23.36
C TYR A 18 20.40 4.01 22.48
N ILE A 19 20.36 5.29 22.85
CA ILE A 19 21.07 6.35 22.11
C ILE A 19 22.58 6.13 22.17
N HIS A 20 23.12 5.71 23.32
CA HIS A 20 24.53 5.36 23.42
C HIS A 20 24.89 4.22 22.45
N GLN A 21 24.13 3.13 22.45
CA GLN A 21 24.35 2.00 21.52
C GLN A 21 24.22 2.43 20.05
N LEU A 22 23.24 3.27 19.72
CA LEU A 22 23.05 3.80 18.38
C LEU A 22 24.24 4.64 17.90
N VAL A 23 24.82 5.47 18.78
CA VAL A 23 26.05 6.22 18.49
C VAL A 23 27.22 5.27 18.27
N ARG A 24 27.37 4.23 19.10
CA ARG A 24 28.42 3.22 18.95
C ARG A 24 28.28 2.41 17.67
N ASP A 25 27.05 2.12 17.22
CA ASP A 25 26.81 1.48 15.93
C ASP A 25 27.24 2.37 14.75
N ILE A 26 26.95 3.67 14.83
CA ILE A 26 27.39 4.64 13.80
C ILE A 26 28.91 4.78 13.78
N GLU A 27 29.56 4.87 14.94
CA GLU A 27 31.02 4.91 15.06
C GLU A 27 31.65 3.64 14.45
N ALA A 28 31.10 2.47 14.76
CA ALA A 28 31.53 1.21 14.18
C ALA A 28 31.37 1.19 12.65
N LEU A 29 30.26 1.72 12.12
CA LEU A 29 30.06 1.86 10.69
C LEU A 29 31.09 2.78 10.03
N ASP A 30 31.39 3.94 10.64
CA ASP A 30 32.41 4.87 10.16
C ASP A 30 33.80 4.20 10.12
N ILE A 31 34.17 3.45 11.16
CA ILE A 31 35.42 2.67 11.21
C ILE A 31 35.45 1.65 10.07
N MET A 32 34.40 0.85 9.90
CA MET A 32 34.34 -0.18 8.85
C MET A 32 34.44 0.42 7.43
N ILE A 33 33.88 1.60 7.20
CA ILE A 33 33.99 2.31 5.92
C ILE A 33 35.42 2.79 5.71
N ASN A 34 36.02 3.47 6.70
CA ASN A 34 37.34 4.07 6.60
C ASN A 34 38.46 3.02 6.48
N GLU A 35 38.32 1.89 7.16
CA GLU A 35 39.28 0.77 7.10
C GLU A 35 39.02 -0.17 5.91
N GLY A 36 38.00 0.09 5.10
CA GLY A 36 37.70 -0.72 3.91
C GLY A 36 37.20 -2.14 4.22
N LEU A 37 36.55 -2.33 5.37
CA LEU A 37 36.02 -3.63 5.82
C LEU A 37 34.72 -4.02 5.10
N ILE A 38 33.98 -3.05 4.55
CA ILE A 38 32.73 -3.29 3.81
C ILE A 38 33.02 -3.99 2.47
N GLU A 39 32.31 -5.09 2.23
CA GLU A 39 32.47 -5.90 1.01
C GLU A 39 32.08 -5.10 -0.25
N LYS A 40 33.04 -4.96 -1.16
CA LYS A 40 32.86 -4.24 -2.45
C LYS A 40 32.33 -5.12 -3.58
N SER A 41 32.62 -6.43 -3.51
CA SER A 41 32.24 -7.43 -4.50
C SER A 41 32.29 -8.85 -3.90
N PRO A 42 31.54 -9.83 -4.43
CA PRO A 42 30.61 -9.72 -5.54
C PRO A 42 29.37 -8.88 -5.18
N ILE A 43 28.76 -8.25 -6.18
CA ILE A 43 27.51 -7.53 -5.99
C ILE A 43 26.37 -8.55 -6.01
N ARG A 44 25.53 -8.53 -4.98
CA ARG A 44 24.33 -9.36 -4.91
C ARG A 44 23.06 -8.56 -5.10
N VAL A 45 22.01 -9.27 -5.51
CA VAL A 45 20.65 -8.76 -5.64
C VAL A 45 19.69 -9.74 -4.95
N GLY A 46 18.66 -9.22 -4.30
CA GLY A 46 17.61 -10.01 -3.63
C GLY A 46 16.29 -9.23 -3.61
N ALA A 47 15.24 -9.86 -3.10
CA ALA A 47 13.94 -9.20 -2.96
C ALA A 47 13.15 -9.70 -1.74
N GLU A 48 12.25 -8.86 -1.26
CA GLU A 48 11.22 -9.19 -0.27
C GLU A 48 9.86 -9.10 -0.98
N GLN A 49 8.97 -10.05 -0.73
CA GLN A 49 7.63 -10.12 -1.31
C GLN A 49 6.59 -10.07 -0.20
N GLU A 50 5.72 -9.08 -0.24
CA GLU A 50 4.51 -9.06 0.58
C GLU A 50 3.30 -9.51 -0.27
N PHE A 51 2.38 -10.24 0.34
CA PHE A 51 1.18 -10.73 -0.35
C PHE A 51 -0.05 -10.74 0.55
N CYS A 52 -1.22 -10.67 -0.07
CA CYS A 52 -2.50 -10.68 0.62
C CYS A 52 -3.06 -12.10 0.73
N LEU A 53 -3.76 -12.35 1.83
CA LEU A 53 -4.52 -13.57 2.09
C LEU A 53 -6.00 -13.31 1.85
N VAL A 54 -6.64 -14.15 1.03
CA VAL A 54 -8.06 -14.01 0.70
C VAL A 54 -8.82 -15.32 0.87
N ASP A 55 -10.09 -15.24 1.26
CA ASP A 55 -10.96 -16.39 1.41
C ASP A 55 -11.53 -16.88 0.05
N HIS A 56 -12.44 -17.85 0.12
CA HIS A 56 -13.08 -18.41 -1.07
C HIS A 56 -13.95 -17.40 -1.86
N GLU A 57 -14.42 -16.33 -1.22
CA GLU A 57 -15.18 -15.22 -1.79
C GLU A 57 -14.29 -14.01 -2.16
N PHE A 58 -12.97 -14.19 -2.10
CA PHE A 58 -11.94 -13.18 -2.35
C PHE A 58 -11.99 -11.97 -1.41
N ASN A 59 -12.59 -12.12 -0.22
CA ASN A 59 -12.47 -11.15 0.86
C ASN A 59 -11.17 -11.40 1.66
N PRO A 60 -10.64 -10.42 2.41
CA PRO A 60 -9.43 -10.64 3.21
C PRO A 60 -9.64 -11.78 4.23
N SER A 61 -8.65 -12.66 4.33
CA SER A 61 -8.62 -13.75 5.31
C SER A 61 -7.67 -13.40 6.45
N PHE A 62 -8.12 -13.53 7.70
CA PHE A 62 -7.42 -13.01 8.88
C PHE A 62 -6.63 -14.10 9.64
N ASN A 63 -6.02 -15.04 8.91
CA ASN A 63 -5.38 -16.24 9.44
C ASN A 63 -3.87 -16.34 9.14
N SER A 64 -3.17 -15.19 9.10
CA SER A 64 -1.74 -15.15 8.74
C SER A 64 -0.86 -15.94 9.70
N LEU A 65 -1.16 -15.96 11.00
CA LEU A 65 -0.36 -16.69 11.99
C LEU A 65 -0.51 -18.21 11.83
N GLU A 66 -1.73 -18.69 11.64
CA GLU A 66 -2.00 -20.11 11.42
C GLU A 66 -1.34 -20.59 10.12
N ILE A 67 -1.37 -19.77 9.07
CA ILE A 67 -0.69 -20.08 7.81
C ILE A 67 0.83 -20.08 8.00
N LEU A 68 1.39 -19.14 8.77
CA LEU A 68 2.83 -19.09 9.03
C LEU A 68 3.32 -20.32 9.80
N GLU A 69 2.56 -20.74 10.82
CA GLU A 69 2.83 -21.97 11.58
C GLU A 69 2.79 -23.22 10.68
N GLU A 70 1.87 -23.28 9.71
CA GLU A 70 1.77 -24.38 8.77
C GLU A 70 2.86 -24.36 7.68
N ILE A 71 3.33 -23.18 7.27
CA ILE A 71 4.44 -23.04 6.32
C ILE A 71 5.75 -23.55 6.93
N ASP A 72 6.00 -23.23 8.20
CA ASP A 72 7.21 -23.62 8.96
C ASP A 72 8.50 -23.40 8.15
N ASP A 73 8.79 -22.13 7.86
CA ASP A 73 9.93 -21.73 7.03
C ASP A 73 10.41 -20.32 7.38
N ASP A 74 11.71 -20.18 7.66
CA ASP A 74 12.34 -18.92 8.07
C ASP A 74 12.34 -17.85 6.97
N HIS A 75 12.06 -18.20 5.72
CA HIS A 75 11.86 -17.19 4.66
C HIS A 75 10.59 -16.36 4.90
N PHE A 76 9.62 -16.86 5.66
CA PHE A 76 8.33 -16.21 5.86
C PHE A 76 8.26 -15.49 7.20
N THR A 77 7.54 -14.38 7.23
CA THR A 77 7.26 -13.64 8.46
C THR A 77 5.91 -12.94 8.41
N THR A 78 5.52 -12.41 9.55
CA THR A 78 4.27 -11.68 9.70
C THR A 78 4.38 -10.26 9.17
N GLU A 79 3.24 -9.74 8.74
CA GLU A 79 3.03 -8.32 8.52
C GLU A 79 2.06 -7.74 9.56
N ILE A 80 1.90 -6.41 9.60
CA ILE A 80 1.06 -5.76 10.62
C ILE A 80 -0.41 -6.22 10.57
N GLY A 81 -0.93 -6.50 9.38
CA GLY A 81 -2.28 -7.02 9.16
C GLY A 81 -2.30 -8.53 9.26
N SER A 82 -3.31 -9.11 9.93
CA SER A 82 -3.48 -10.57 9.97
C SER A 82 -3.92 -11.17 8.62
N PHE A 83 -4.06 -10.33 7.59
CA PHE A 83 -4.42 -10.68 6.23
C PHE A 83 -3.27 -10.50 5.22
N ASN A 84 -2.04 -10.32 5.71
CA ASN A 84 -0.84 -10.24 4.89
C ASN A 84 0.29 -11.08 5.50
N LEU A 85 1.21 -11.50 4.64
CA LEU A 85 2.47 -12.12 5.00
C LEU A 85 3.59 -11.55 4.13
N GLU A 86 4.81 -11.65 4.63
CA GLU A 86 6.04 -11.30 3.91
C GLU A 86 6.86 -12.58 3.70
N LEU A 87 7.51 -12.69 2.54
CA LEU A 87 8.56 -13.66 2.27
C LEU A 87 9.86 -12.94 1.87
N ASN A 88 10.99 -13.43 2.34
CA ASN A 88 12.32 -12.89 2.06
C ASN A 88 13.04 -13.87 1.14
N LEU A 89 13.52 -13.43 -0.03
CA LEU A 89 14.29 -14.27 -0.95
C LEU A 89 15.78 -14.27 -0.62
N ASP A 90 16.46 -15.35 -1.02
CA ASP A 90 17.92 -15.41 -0.90
C ASP A 90 18.59 -14.43 -1.88
N PRO A 91 19.73 -13.85 -1.48
CA PRO A 91 20.51 -13.01 -2.38
C PRO A 91 21.32 -13.85 -3.37
N TYR A 92 21.28 -13.48 -4.64
CA TYR A 92 22.11 -14.07 -5.70
C TYR A 92 23.16 -13.07 -6.19
N GLU A 93 24.32 -13.57 -6.62
CA GLU A 93 25.28 -12.73 -7.34
C GLU A 93 24.64 -12.16 -8.62
N LEU A 94 24.85 -10.87 -8.87
CA LEU A 94 24.27 -10.16 -10.00
C LEU A 94 25.05 -10.47 -11.29
N THR A 95 24.82 -11.65 -11.85
CA THR A 95 25.40 -12.13 -13.11
C THR A 95 24.61 -13.35 -13.62
N GLY A 96 24.81 -13.73 -14.87
CA GLY A 96 24.25 -14.94 -15.46
C GLY A 96 22.72 -14.98 -15.38
N ASP A 97 22.17 -16.10 -14.93
CA ASP A 97 20.75 -16.42 -14.82
C ASP A 97 20.14 -16.05 -13.45
N CYS A 98 20.72 -15.08 -12.74
CA CYS A 98 20.29 -14.76 -11.37
C CYS A 98 18.82 -14.35 -11.27
N PHE A 99 18.26 -13.65 -12.26
CA PHE A 99 16.84 -13.27 -12.25
C PHE A 99 15.93 -14.48 -12.47
N SER A 100 16.29 -15.39 -13.37
CA SER A 100 15.62 -16.69 -13.49
C SER A 100 15.67 -17.50 -12.18
N LYS A 101 16.79 -17.48 -11.46
CA LYS A 101 16.91 -18.16 -10.14
C LYS A 101 15.99 -17.54 -9.09
N ILE A 102 15.95 -16.21 -9.01
CA ILE A 102 15.07 -15.48 -8.10
C ILE A 102 13.60 -15.76 -8.46
N ALA A 103 13.24 -15.73 -9.74
CA ALA A 103 11.90 -16.07 -10.21
C ALA A 103 11.49 -17.49 -9.80
N ASN A 104 12.39 -18.46 -9.95
CA ASN A 104 12.15 -19.85 -9.56
C ASN A 104 12.01 -19.99 -8.04
N GLN A 105 12.87 -19.34 -7.25
CA GLN A 105 12.77 -19.37 -5.79
C GLN A 105 11.45 -18.75 -5.31
N LEU A 106 11.09 -17.58 -5.84
CA LEU A 106 9.82 -16.92 -5.54
C LEU A 106 8.63 -17.81 -5.86
N ASN A 107 8.63 -18.46 -7.03
CA ASN A 107 7.59 -19.43 -7.38
C ASN A 107 7.56 -20.62 -6.41
N THR A 108 8.71 -21.21 -6.07
CA THR A 108 8.78 -22.34 -5.13
C THR A 108 8.24 -21.97 -3.75
N LEU A 109 8.61 -20.81 -3.21
CA LEU A 109 8.15 -20.36 -1.91
C LEU A 109 6.66 -20.00 -1.93
N LEU A 110 6.17 -19.30 -2.95
CA LEU A 110 4.74 -19.03 -3.09
C LEU A 110 3.93 -20.32 -3.26
N GLU A 111 4.42 -21.34 -3.97
CA GLU A 111 3.77 -22.64 -4.03
C GLU A 111 3.76 -23.36 -2.67
N LYS A 112 4.84 -23.26 -1.87
CA LYS A 112 4.85 -23.77 -0.49
C LYS A 112 3.77 -23.07 0.35
N ALA A 113 3.68 -21.74 0.27
CA ALA A 113 2.65 -20.97 0.95
C ALA A 113 1.23 -21.37 0.48
N LYS A 114 0.99 -21.51 -0.83
CA LYS A 114 -0.30 -21.99 -1.38
C LYS A 114 -0.68 -23.38 -0.88
N GLN A 115 0.29 -24.27 -0.67
CA GLN A 115 0.01 -25.60 -0.11
C GLN A 115 -0.47 -25.49 1.35
N ALA A 116 0.14 -24.62 2.15
CA ALA A 116 -0.30 -24.33 3.51
C ALA A 116 -1.71 -23.71 3.53
N THR A 117 -1.98 -22.71 2.68
CA THR A 117 -3.27 -22.01 2.69
C THR A 117 -4.46 -22.90 2.29
N LYS A 118 -4.25 -23.97 1.51
CA LYS A 118 -5.32 -24.92 1.12
C LYS A 118 -6.03 -25.54 2.32
N LYS A 119 -5.30 -25.84 3.40
CA LYS A 119 -5.88 -26.40 4.63
C LYS A 119 -6.86 -25.46 5.33
N HIS A 120 -6.73 -24.15 5.07
CA HIS A 120 -7.53 -23.10 5.68
C HIS A 120 -8.54 -22.46 4.73
N ASN A 121 -8.72 -23.00 3.51
CA ASN A 121 -9.56 -22.40 2.47
C ASN A 121 -9.17 -20.94 2.16
N THR A 122 -7.88 -20.63 2.29
CA THR A 122 -7.28 -19.33 1.97
C THR A 122 -6.52 -19.42 0.64
N ARG A 123 -6.46 -18.31 -0.08
CA ARG A 123 -5.69 -18.11 -1.31
C ARG A 123 -4.73 -16.93 -1.14
N ILE A 124 -3.71 -16.89 -2.00
CA ILE A 124 -2.70 -15.83 -2.03
C ILE A 124 -2.95 -14.92 -3.24
N LEU A 125 -2.92 -13.62 -3.00
CA LEU A 125 -3.04 -12.60 -4.04
C LEU A 125 -1.87 -11.61 -3.99
N LEU A 126 -1.26 -11.38 -5.15
CA LEU A 126 -0.21 -10.41 -5.39
C LEU A 126 -0.84 -9.13 -5.94
N THR A 127 -0.82 -8.07 -5.14
CA THR A 127 -1.36 -6.75 -5.48
C THR A 127 -0.74 -5.72 -4.55
N GLY A 128 -0.73 -4.44 -4.89
CA GLY A 128 -0.26 -3.41 -3.95
C GLY A 128 -1.31 -3.06 -2.87
N ILE A 129 -2.59 -3.04 -3.23
CA ILE A 129 -3.70 -2.93 -2.29
C ILE A 129 -4.76 -3.93 -2.73
N LEU A 130 -5.31 -4.69 -1.79
CA LEU A 130 -6.37 -5.65 -2.05
C LEU A 130 -7.68 -4.92 -2.42
N PRO A 131 -8.26 -5.12 -3.63
CA PRO A 131 -9.44 -4.36 -4.05
C PRO A 131 -10.68 -4.57 -3.16
N THR A 132 -10.82 -5.77 -2.58
CA THR A 132 -11.90 -6.15 -1.64
C THR A 132 -11.68 -5.68 -0.21
N LEU A 133 -10.56 -5.02 0.08
CA LEU A 133 -10.33 -4.44 1.40
C LEU A 133 -11.33 -3.31 1.65
N SER A 134 -11.98 -3.32 2.81
CA SER A 134 -12.99 -2.34 3.22
C SER A 134 -12.59 -1.73 4.54
N LEU A 135 -13.12 -0.55 4.87
CA LEU A 135 -12.85 0.09 6.15
C LEU A 135 -13.27 -0.78 7.35
N SER A 136 -14.27 -1.67 7.18
CA SER A 136 -14.68 -2.65 8.20
C SER A 136 -13.56 -3.61 8.60
N HIS A 137 -12.61 -3.86 7.71
CA HIS A 137 -11.50 -4.78 7.92
C HIS A 137 -10.35 -4.12 8.67
N ILE A 138 -10.30 -2.78 8.72
CA ILE A 138 -9.22 -2.04 9.38
C ILE A 138 -9.62 -1.78 10.83
N LYS A 139 -9.48 -2.81 11.65
CA LYS A 139 -9.75 -2.75 13.09
C LYS A 139 -8.62 -3.39 13.86
N LEU A 140 -8.40 -2.95 15.09
CA LEU A 140 -7.31 -3.48 15.93
C LEU A 140 -7.38 -5.00 16.12
N GLU A 141 -8.59 -5.59 16.10
CA GLU A 141 -8.81 -7.05 16.14
C GLU A 141 -8.21 -7.81 14.95
N ASN A 142 -7.99 -7.12 13.82
CA ASN A 142 -7.41 -7.67 12.59
C ASN A 142 -5.92 -7.31 12.44
N MET A 143 -5.29 -6.79 13.50
CA MET A 143 -3.83 -6.67 13.58
C MET A 143 -3.23 -8.03 13.91
N ALA A 144 -2.12 -8.40 13.28
CA ALA A 144 -1.43 -9.63 13.64
C ALA A 144 -1.06 -9.63 15.12
N ASN A 145 -1.31 -10.74 15.82
CA ASN A 145 -1.16 -10.83 17.28
C ASN A 145 0.31 -10.97 17.70
N VAL A 146 1.13 -9.97 17.36
CA VAL A 146 2.57 -9.90 17.66
C VAL A 146 2.82 -8.63 18.45
N GLN A 147 3.48 -8.77 19.62
CA GLN A 147 3.73 -7.68 20.57
C GLN A 147 4.29 -6.41 19.91
N ARG A 148 5.21 -6.57 18.95
CA ARG A 148 5.83 -5.47 18.21
C ARG A 148 4.83 -4.51 17.59
N TYR A 149 3.77 -5.02 16.96
CA TYR A 149 2.82 -4.18 16.23
C TYR A 149 1.98 -3.33 17.17
N PHE A 150 1.56 -3.89 18.30
CA PHE A 150 0.86 -3.14 19.35
C PHE A 150 1.76 -2.06 19.98
N VAL A 151 3.01 -2.40 20.29
CA VAL A 151 4.00 -1.45 20.82
C VAL A 151 4.25 -0.30 19.84
N LEU A 152 4.36 -0.60 18.54
CA LEU A 152 4.55 0.41 17.51
C LEU A 152 3.31 1.30 17.34
N ASN A 153 2.11 0.70 17.31
CA ASN A 153 0.85 1.43 17.25
C ASN A 153 0.74 2.44 18.41
N GLU A 154 1.00 2.00 19.65
CA GLU A 154 0.99 2.89 20.81
C GLU A 154 2.04 4.00 20.71
N ALA A 155 3.28 3.66 20.32
CA ALA A 155 4.36 4.63 20.23
C ALA A 155 4.11 5.72 19.17
N ILE A 156 3.55 5.36 18.02
CA ILE A 156 3.20 6.31 16.95
C ILE A 156 2.02 7.18 17.37
N ARG A 157 0.96 6.59 17.92
CA ARG A 157 -0.23 7.35 18.39
C ARG A 157 0.12 8.37 19.46
N GLU A 158 0.92 8.00 20.45
CA GLU A 158 1.37 8.93 21.48
C GLU A 158 2.24 10.06 20.92
N SER A 159 3.10 9.74 19.94
CA SER A 159 3.90 10.77 19.27
C SER A 159 3.03 11.77 18.51
N ARG A 160 1.94 11.30 17.88
CA ARG A 160 1.01 12.12 17.10
C ARG A 160 0.06 12.93 17.98
N ARG A 161 -0.33 12.42 19.15
CA ARG A 161 -1.33 13.02 20.06
C ARG A 161 -2.72 13.21 19.43
N GLY A 162 -3.14 12.29 18.56
CA GLY A 162 -4.44 12.34 17.90
C GLY A 162 -4.64 11.21 16.90
N ASN A 163 -5.81 11.18 16.28
CA ASN A 163 -6.12 10.24 15.20
C ASN A 163 -5.34 10.58 13.92
N PHE A 164 -5.13 9.59 13.08
CA PHE A 164 -4.62 9.76 11.74
C PHE A 164 -5.69 10.37 10.86
N GLU A 165 -5.33 11.42 10.14
CA GLU A 165 -6.20 12.07 9.16
C GLU A 165 -5.72 11.66 7.78
N ILE A 166 -6.57 10.97 7.04
CA ILE A 166 -6.29 10.52 5.69
C ILE A 166 -7.12 11.36 4.74
N HIS A 167 -6.43 12.09 3.86
CA HIS A 167 -7.00 12.83 2.75
C HIS A 167 -6.29 12.41 1.47
N ILE A 168 -6.98 11.63 0.63
CA ILE A 168 -6.46 11.19 -0.67
C ILE A 168 -7.46 11.57 -1.74
N LYS A 169 -6.99 12.40 -2.69
CA LYS A 169 -7.78 12.87 -3.83
C LYS A 169 -7.29 12.22 -5.12
N GLY A 170 -8.11 11.33 -5.68
CA GLY A 170 -7.95 10.74 -7.01
C GLY A 170 -9.11 11.11 -7.92
N VAL A 171 -9.65 10.13 -8.66
CA VAL A 171 -10.93 10.27 -9.37
C VAL A 171 -12.07 10.36 -8.37
N ASP A 172 -12.03 9.47 -7.37
CA ASP A 172 -12.78 9.60 -6.13
C ASP A 172 -11.98 10.36 -5.05
N GLU A 173 -12.62 10.58 -3.91
CA GLU A 173 -11.98 11.18 -2.73
C GLU A 173 -12.19 10.30 -1.49
N LEU A 174 -11.12 10.17 -0.70
CA LEU A 174 -11.15 9.52 0.61
C LEU A 174 -10.78 10.52 1.69
N ASN A 175 -11.73 10.77 2.59
CA ASN A 175 -11.56 11.55 3.81
C ASN A 175 -11.90 10.67 5.01
N LEU A 176 -10.91 10.37 5.85
CA LEU A 176 -11.06 9.46 6.98
C LEU A 176 -10.28 9.94 8.20
N LEU A 177 -10.90 9.83 9.36
CA LEU A 177 -10.22 9.81 10.65
C LEU A 177 -10.10 8.35 11.11
N HIS A 178 -8.88 7.92 11.45
CA HIS A 178 -8.62 6.56 11.91
C HIS A 178 -7.71 6.56 13.12
N ASP A 179 -7.92 5.65 14.06
CA ASP A 179 -7.23 5.64 15.35
C ASP A 179 -6.09 4.61 15.44
N SER A 180 -5.86 3.84 14.38
CA SER A 180 -4.85 2.76 14.34
C SER A 180 -3.93 2.87 13.14
N VAL A 181 -2.66 2.49 13.35
CA VAL A 181 -1.63 2.37 12.30
C VAL A 181 -1.89 1.23 11.32
N LEU A 182 -2.89 0.36 11.57
CA LEU A 182 -3.24 -0.78 10.71
C LEU A 182 -3.60 -0.38 9.27
N LEU A 183 -3.91 0.89 9.00
CA LEU A 183 -3.99 1.42 7.64
C LEU A 183 -2.72 1.16 6.82
N GLU A 184 -1.57 1.02 7.48
CA GLU A 184 -0.33 0.58 6.87
C GLU A 184 -0.40 -0.85 6.31
N GLY A 185 -1.11 -1.77 6.98
CA GLY A 185 -1.33 -3.14 6.52
C GLY A 185 -2.20 -3.25 5.26
N CYS A 186 -2.77 -2.14 4.78
CA CYS A 186 -3.41 -2.13 3.46
C CYS A 186 -2.39 -2.24 2.31
N ASN A 187 -1.11 -1.97 2.57
CA ASN A 187 -0.07 -1.84 1.56
C ASN A 187 0.77 -3.11 1.49
N THR A 188 0.98 -3.60 0.28
CA THR A 188 1.90 -4.71 -0.01
C THR A 188 2.88 -4.32 -1.12
N SER A 189 4.12 -4.77 -1.00
CA SER A 189 5.24 -4.35 -1.85
C SER A 189 6.08 -5.52 -2.34
N PHE A 190 6.79 -5.28 -3.44
CA PHE A 190 7.89 -6.14 -3.91
C PHE A 190 9.17 -5.33 -3.78
N GLN A 191 9.86 -5.51 -2.66
CA GLN A 191 11.00 -4.68 -2.28
C GLN A 191 12.28 -5.25 -2.89
N ILE A 192 13.07 -4.42 -3.59
CA ILE A 192 14.26 -4.90 -4.29
C ILE A 192 15.51 -4.45 -3.54
N HIS A 193 16.40 -5.38 -3.25
CA HIS A 193 17.69 -5.10 -2.63
C HIS A 193 18.81 -5.21 -3.64
N LEU A 194 19.60 -4.15 -3.78
CA LEU A 194 20.80 -4.16 -4.61
C LEU A 194 22.01 -3.79 -3.75
N GLN A 195 22.98 -4.70 -3.64
CA GLN A 195 24.26 -4.40 -3.00
C GLN A 195 25.00 -3.34 -3.82
N ILE A 196 25.61 -2.38 -3.12
CA ILE A 196 26.31 -1.26 -3.72
C ILE A 196 27.73 -1.22 -3.19
N ASN A 197 28.70 -0.96 -4.07
CA ASN A 197 30.08 -0.71 -3.65
C ASN A 197 30.08 0.53 -2.72
N PRO A 198 30.63 0.42 -1.49
CA PRO A 198 30.68 1.52 -0.52
C PRO A 198 31.26 2.82 -1.10
N ASP A 199 32.24 2.73 -2.00
CA ASP A 199 32.93 3.89 -2.59
C ASP A 199 32.01 4.74 -3.49
N GLU A 200 30.93 4.15 -4.01
CA GLU A 200 29.97 4.82 -4.89
C GLU A 200 28.59 5.01 -4.23
N PHE A 201 28.45 4.70 -2.93
CA PHE A 201 27.13 4.50 -2.33
C PHE A 201 26.22 5.72 -2.45
N VAL A 202 26.70 6.90 -2.05
CA VAL A 202 25.92 8.15 -2.12
C VAL A 202 25.57 8.50 -3.56
N GLU A 203 26.50 8.31 -4.49
CA GLU A 203 26.28 8.59 -5.91
C GLU A 203 25.20 7.68 -6.51
N ARG A 204 25.16 6.40 -6.09
CA ARG A 204 24.14 5.43 -6.50
C ARG A 204 22.81 5.66 -5.78
N TYR A 205 22.84 6.10 -4.53
CA TYR A 205 21.65 6.45 -3.77
C TYR A 205 20.92 7.64 -4.39
N ASN A 206 21.65 8.71 -4.72
CA ASN A 206 21.08 9.86 -5.44
C ASN A 206 20.53 9.45 -6.83
N TRP A 207 21.23 8.55 -7.54
CA TRP A 207 20.71 8.01 -8.79
C TRP A 207 19.40 7.24 -8.61
N ALA A 208 19.31 6.39 -7.59
CA ALA A 208 18.08 5.64 -7.26
C ALA A 208 16.89 6.56 -6.97
N GLN A 209 17.14 7.72 -6.35
CA GLN A 209 16.11 8.75 -6.14
C GLN A 209 15.71 9.41 -7.46
N ALA A 210 16.67 9.82 -8.30
CA ALA A 210 16.38 10.50 -9.56
C ALA A 210 15.50 9.66 -10.50
N VAL A 211 15.75 8.35 -10.58
CA VAL A 211 15.02 7.43 -11.47
C VAL A 211 13.69 6.93 -10.91
N ALA A 212 13.38 7.25 -9.65
CA ALA A 212 12.23 6.66 -8.95
C ALA A 212 10.88 6.96 -9.60
N GLY A 213 10.67 8.19 -10.10
CA GLY A 213 9.43 8.55 -10.80
C GLY A 213 9.22 7.76 -12.09
N PRO A 214 10.16 7.83 -13.06
CA PRO A 214 10.05 7.04 -14.29
C PRO A 214 9.87 5.54 -14.04
N VAL A 215 10.63 4.95 -13.10
CA VAL A 215 10.49 3.54 -12.74
C VAL A 215 9.11 3.24 -12.15
N LEU A 216 8.64 4.05 -11.18
CA LEU A 216 7.34 3.83 -10.56
C LEU A 216 6.18 3.89 -11.57
N SER A 217 6.24 4.80 -12.55
CA SER A 217 5.11 5.02 -13.47
C SER A 217 4.66 3.76 -14.23
N VAL A 218 5.60 2.93 -14.66
CA VAL A 218 5.33 1.65 -15.34
C VAL A 218 5.07 0.48 -14.38
N CYS A 219 5.40 0.64 -13.09
CA CYS A 219 5.25 -0.41 -12.07
C CYS A 219 3.95 -0.31 -11.27
N THR A 220 3.11 0.71 -11.51
CA THR A 220 1.91 0.96 -10.69
C THR A 220 0.92 -0.22 -10.65
N ASN A 221 0.45 -0.57 -9.45
CA ASN A 221 -0.44 -1.72 -9.20
C ASN A 221 -1.35 -1.58 -7.95
N SER A 222 -1.69 -0.35 -7.53
CA SER A 222 -2.59 -0.12 -6.38
C SER A 222 -3.56 1.06 -6.55
N PRO A 223 -4.47 1.03 -7.53
CA PRO A 223 -5.33 2.16 -7.81
C PRO A 223 -6.54 2.30 -6.88
N MET A 224 -6.86 1.26 -6.12
CA MET A 224 -8.10 1.17 -5.35
C MET A 224 -7.85 1.08 -3.85
N LEU A 225 -8.71 1.71 -3.07
CA LEU A 225 -8.74 1.58 -1.60
C LEU A 225 -10.19 1.77 -1.11
N PHE A 226 -10.71 0.79 -0.36
CA PHE A 226 -12.07 0.83 0.20
C PHE A 226 -13.17 1.07 -0.87
N GLY A 227 -12.99 0.49 -2.06
CA GLY A 227 -13.91 0.67 -3.19
C GLY A 227 -13.84 2.04 -3.88
N LYS A 228 -12.83 2.87 -3.57
CA LYS A 228 -12.58 4.16 -4.22
C LYS A 228 -11.43 4.06 -5.21
N GLU A 229 -11.59 4.70 -6.37
CA GLU A 229 -10.52 4.89 -7.35
C GLU A 229 -9.69 6.14 -7.01
N LEU A 230 -8.46 5.93 -6.53
CA LEU A 230 -7.61 6.99 -6.00
C LEU A 230 -6.41 7.30 -6.92
N TRP A 231 -5.18 7.12 -6.46
CA TRP A 231 -3.96 7.35 -7.24
C TRP A 231 -3.56 6.06 -7.96
N SER A 232 -2.88 6.13 -9.10
CA SER A 232 -2.34 4.93 -9.76
C SER A 232 -1.50 4.07 -8.81
N GLU A 233 -0.79 4.69 -7.87
CA GLU A 233 -0.12 4.02 -6.76
C GLU A 233 -0.57 4.61 -5.41
N THR A 234 -1.75 4.23 -4.96
CA THR A 234 -2.37 4.76 -3.73
C THR A 234 -1.55 4.46 -2.47
N ARG A 235 -0.75 3.38 -2.48
CA ARG A 235 0.13 3.06 -1.35
C ARG A 235 1.05 4.22 -0.96
N ILE A 236 1.55 4.99 -1.94
CA ILE A 236 2.44 6.12 -1.67
C ILE A 236 1.73 7.17 -0.81
N ALA A 237 0.48 7.51 -1.16
CA ALA A 237 -0.31 8.48 -0.43
C ALA A 237 -0.77 7.93 0.93
N LEU A 238 -1.26 6.69 0.96
CA LEU A 238 -1.78 6.06 2.16
C LEU A 238 -0.69 5.91 3.22
N PHE A 239 0.45 5.31 2.86
CA PHE A 239 1.52 5.07 3.81
C PHE A 239 2.13 6.38 4.35
N THR A 240 2.25 7.40 3.49
CA THR A 240 2.75 8.72 3.91
C THR A 240 1.91 9.34 5.03
N GLN A 241 0.60 9.05 5.05
CA GLN A 241 -0.36 9.62 6.00
C GLN A 241 -0.67 8.69 7.19
N SER A 242 -0.66 7.36 6.99
CA SER A 242 -1.11 6.37 7.99
C SER A 242 -0.16 6.18 9.19
N VAL A 243 1.11 6.54 9.04
CA VAL A 243 2.11 6.47 10.13
C VAL A 243 2.74 7.84 10.43
N ASP A 244 2.10 8.92 9.99
CA ASP A 244 2.61 10.26 10.20
C ASP A 244 2.53 10.65 11.69
N THR A 245 3.69 10.76 12.33
CA THR A 245 3.80 11.16 13.74
C THR A 245 3.61 12.66 13.99
N ARG A 246 3.45 13.48 12.94
CA ARG A 246 3.26 14.93 13.08
C ARG A 246 1.84 15.22 13.54
N ALA A 247 1.71 15.96 14.65
CA ALA A 247 0.43 16.48 15.09
C ALA A 247 -0.01 17.62 14.17
N ASN A 248 -1.29 17.69 13.84
CA ASN A 248 -1.87 18.90 13.26
C ASN A 248 -1.73 20.02 14.28
N SER A 249 -1.04 21.09 13.90
CA SER A 249 -0.83 22.25 14.75
C SER A 249 -0.98 23.52 13.95
N PHE A 250 -1.50 24.58 14.58
CA PHE A 250 -1.58 25.92 14.00
C PHE A 250 -0.20 26.57 13.75
N MET A 251 0.88 25.91 14.16
CA MET A 251 2.26 26.35 13.95
C MET A 251 2.81 25.73 12.66
N LEU A 252 3.34 26.56 11.77
CA LEU A 252 4.15 26.11 10.64
C LEU A 252 5.44 25.47 11.17
N ASN A 253 5.47 24.14 11.24
CA ASN A 253 6.62 23.37 11.65
C ASN A 253 6.98 22.37 10.55
N GLU A 254 8.05 22.64 9.80
CA GLU A 254 8.49 21.85 8.64
C GLU A 254 9.15 20.51 9.02
N LYS A 255 8.56 19.78 9.98
CA LYS A 255 9.01 18.43 10.30
C LYS A 255 8.77 17.48 9.13
N GLN A 256 9.78 16.67 8.83
CA GLN A 256 9.66 15.60 7.84
C GLN A 256 8.80 14.45 8.40
N SER A 257 8.01 13.81 7.53
CA SER A 257 7.37 12.53 7.85
C SER A 257 8.40 11.39 7.83
N ARG A 258 8.18 10.38 8.66
CA ARG A 258 9.01 9.16 8.69
C ARG A 258 8.92 8.39 7.38
N VAL A 259 7.74 8.42 6.75
CA VAL A 259 7.55 7.95 5.37
C VAL A 259 7.84 9.11 4.46
N SER A 260 8.90 9.00 3.66
CA SER A 260 9.29 10.13 2.81
C SER A 260 10.20 9.74 1.64
N PHE A 261 10.14 10.59 0.62
CA PHE A 261 11.10 10.58 -0.49
C PHE A 261 12.46 11.18 -0.10
N GLY A 262 12.46 12.14 0.83
CA GLY A 262 13.61 12.99 1.15
C GLY A 262 13.28 14.48 0.99
N SER A 263 14.24 15.33 1.36
CA SER A 263 14.18 16.78 1.15
C SER A 263 15.26 17.32 0.22
N ASP A 264 16.40 16.64 0.15
CA ASP A 264 17.60 17.10 -0.55
C ASP A 264 18.41 15.91 -1.06
N TRP A 265 19.33 16.18 -1.99
CA TRP A 265 20.33 15.21 -2.41
C TRP A 265 21.24 14.84 -1.24
N THR A 266 21.64 13.57 -1.16
CA THR A 266 22.59 13.10 -0.16
C THR A 266 24.01 13.51 -0.52
N THR A 267 24.80 13.89 0.48
CA THR A 267 26.23 14.23 0.35
C THR A 267 27.06 13.44 1.37
N GLY A 268 28.38 13.37 1.18
CA GLY A 268 29.29 12.72 2.12
C GLY A 268 29.34 11.21 1.94
N THR A 269 29.12 10.47 3.02
CA THR A 269 29.20 9.01 3.09
C THR A 269 27.82 8.40 3.35
N VAL A 270 27.70 7.08 3.20
CA VAL A 270 26.48 6.34 3.60
C VAL A 270 26.14 6.51 5.09
N SER A 271 27.13 6.71 5.95
CA SER A 271 26.92 6.98 7.38
C SER A 271 26.16 8.29 7.60
N ASP A 272 26.35 9.28 6.73
CA ASP A 272 25.66 10.57 6.82
C ASP A 272 24.15 10.45 6.53
N ILE A 273 23.72 9.47 5.72
CA ILE A 273 22.29 9.13 5.53
C ILE A 273 21.68 8.70 6.87
N PHE A 274 22.38 7.83 7.60
CA PHE A 274 21.92 7.35 8.90
C PHE A 274 21.94 8.47 9.96
N LYS A 275 23.01 9.26 10.01
CA LYS A 275 23.13 10.42 10.91
C LYS A 275 22.01 11.43 10.67
N ASP A 276 21.67 11.72 9.41
CA ASP A 276 20.53 12.58 9.05
C ASP A 276 19.22 12.02 9.62
N ASN A 277 18.93 10.74 9.36
CA ASN A 277 17.72 10.09 9.87
C ASN A 277 17.65 10.10 11.41
N ILE A 278 18.76 9.79 12.10
CA ILE A 278 18.84 9.79 13.57
C ILE A 278 18.60 11.20 14.15
N SER A 279 19.15 12.22 13.49
CA SER A 279 18.98 13.62 13.94
C SER A 279 17.54 14.12 13.78
N ARG A 280 16.80 13.62 12.77
CA ARG A 280 15.43 14.05 12.46
C ARG A 280 14.36 13.26 13.20
N PHE A 281 14.58 11.96 13.37
CA PHE A 281 13.55 11.04 13.84
C PHE A 281 13.91 10.43 15.20
N ARG A 282 13.12 10.76 16.21
CA ARG A 282 13.26 10.19 17.56
C ARG A 282 13.06 8.67 17.53
N SER A 283 13.81 7.94 18.33
CA SER A 283 13.61 6.50 18.51
C SER A 283 12.27 6.21 19.16
N LEU A 284 11.49 5.27 18.59
CA LEU A 284 10.17 4.87 19.09
C LEU A 284 10.26 3.65 20.02
N VAL A 285 11.16 2.72 19.70
CA VAL A 285 11.30 1.42 20.35
C VAL A 285 12.77 1.13 20.64
N THR A 286 13.02 0.20 21.56
CA THR A 286 14.33 -0.39 21.84
C THR A 286 14.19 -1.91 21.93
N ALA A 287 15.30 -2.63 21.84
CA ALA A 287 15.36 -4.05 22.22
C ALA A 287 16.28 -4.22 23.43
N GLU A 288 16.32 -5.42 24.01
CA GLU A 288 17.19 -5.73 25.14
C GLU A 288 18.66 -5.79 24.71
N TYR A 289 19.52 -5.17 25.52
CA TYR A 289 20.99 -5.28 25.59
C TYR A 289 21.73 -5.63 24.28
N PHE A 290 22.32 -4.62 23.63
CA PHE A 290 23.30 -4.81 22.58
C PHE A 290 24.74 -4.80 23.14
N LYS A 291 25.58 -5.75 22.69
CA LYS A 291 27.03 -5.69 22.86
C LYS A 291 27.55 -4.44 22.13
N ASP A 292 28.56 -3.78 22.69
CA ASP A 292 29.13 -2.56 22.10
C ASP A 292 29.80 -2.86 20.75
N SER A 293 29.30 -2.27 19.67
CA SER A 293 29.74 -2.57 18.30
C SER A 293 31.19 -2.18 18.01
N VAL A 294 31.72 -1.15 18.67
CA VAL A 294 33.13 -0.74 18.49
C VAL A 294 34.06 -1.68 19.26
N GLU A 295 33.66 -2.15 20.46
CA GLU A 295 34.43 -3.17 21.17
C GLU A 295 34.41 -4.52 20.43
N MET A 296 33.30 -4.87 19.77
CA MET A 296 33.24 -6.02 18.86
C MET A 296 34.28 -5.90 17.75
N LEU A 297 34.34 -4.75 17.07
CA LEU A 297 35.34 -4.52 16.02
C LEU A 297 36.77 -4.63 16.54
N LYS A 298 37.08 -4.09 17.72
CA LYS A 298 38.40 -4.22 18.35
C LYS A 298 38.78 -5.68 18.64
N GLN A 299 37.80 -6.56 18.84
CA GLN A 299 37.98 -7.99 19.04
C GLN A 299 38.05 -8.78 17.71
N GLY A 300 37.96 -8.10 16.56
CA GLY A 300 37.94 -8.72 15.24
C GLY A 300 36.57 -9.29 14.84
N GLU A 301 35.51 -8.96 15.58
CA GLU A 301 34.13 -9.36 15.27
C GLU A 301 33.45 -8.29 14.41
N ILE A 302 32.67 -8.71 13.40
CA ILE A 302 31.84 -7.80 12.61
C ILE A 302 30.47 -7.60 13.29
N PRO A 303 30.13 -6.38 13.75
CA PRO A 303 28.89 -6.14 14.46
C PRO A 303 27.68 -6.13 13.52
N GLN A 304 26.52 -6.54 14.04
CA GLN A 304 25.24 -6.50 13.31
C GLN A 304 24.58 -5.12 13.31
N LEU A 305 25.15 -4.14 14.03
CA LEU A 305 24.62 -2.77 14.17
C LEU A 305 23.13 -2.76 14.54
N LYS A 306 22.76 -3.49 15.59
CA LYS A 306 21.36 -3.77 15.94
C LYS A 306 20.56 -2.51 16.29
N ALA A 307 21.14 -1.56 17.02
CA ALA A 307 20.45 -0.32 17.37
C ALA A 307 20.24 0.54 16.12
N LEU A 308 21.24 0.60 15.23
CA LEU A 308 21.11 1.29 13.95
C LEU A 308 20.02 0.66 13.08
N ASN A 309 20.04 -0.66 12.92
CA ASN A 309 19.05 -1.39 12.13
C ASN A 309 17.63 -1.26 12.71
N LEU A 310 17.48 -1.26 14.05
CA LEU A 310 16.20 -1.02 14.70
C LEU A 310 15.68 0.39 14.45
N HIS A 311 16.54 1.42 14.54
CA HIS A 311 16.16 2.80 14.21
C HIS A 311 15.73 2.92 12.74
N ASN A 312 16.57 2.41 11.82
CA ASN A 312 16.32 2.43 10.38
C ASN A 312 15.05 1.65 10.00
N GLY A 313 14.69 0.62 10.77
CA GLY A 313 13.44 -0.13 10.63
C GLY A 313 12.17 0.67 10.98
N THR A 314 12.31 1.85 11.61
CA THR A 314 11.20 2.77 11.96
C THR A 314 11.25 4.09 11.17
N VAL A 315 12.08 4.14 10.14
CA VAL A 315 12.19 5.25 9.18
C VAL A 315 11.99 4.68 7.78
N TYR A 316 10.91 5.08 7.13
CA TYR A 316 10.37 4.43 5.94
C TYR A 316 10.67 5.27 4.69
N ARG A 317 11.95 5.34 4.28
CA ARG A 317 12.36 6.01 3.04
C ARG A 317 12.04 5.14 1.82
N TRP A 318 11.50 5.72 0.74
CA TRP A 318 11.17 4.96 -0.48
C TRP A 318 12.36 4.26 -1.14
N ASN A 319 13.55 4.88 -1.08
CA ASN A 319 14.82 4.18 -1.24
C ASN A 319 15.52 4.20 0.11
N ARG A 320 15.84 3.04 0.69
CA ARG A 320 16.45 2.94 2.02
C ARG A 320 17.88 2.45 1.92
N ALA A 321 18.79 3.13 2.62
CA ALA A 321 20.15 2.62 2.82
C ALA A 321 20.09 1.55 3.91
N CYS A 322 20.68 0.39 3.64
CA CYS A 322 20.65 -0.75 4.54
C CYS A 322 22.05 -1.30 4.76
N TYR A 323 22.38 -1.56 6.02
CA TYR A 323 23.53 -2.34 6.43
C TYR A 323 23.12 -3.81 6.63
N GLY A 324 24.04 -4.73 6.41
CA GLY A 324 23.86 -6.13 6.75
C GLY A 324 25.19 -6.85 6.88
N VAL A 325 25.14 -8.08 7.38
CA VAL A 325 26.31 -8.96 7.47
C VAL A 325 25.93 -10.30 6.85
N GLY A 326 26.66 -10.73 5.82
CA GLY A 326 26.46 -12.00 5.13
C GLY A 326 27.77 -12.76 5.03
N GLY A 327 27.78 -14.07 5.35
CA GLY A 327 29.01 -14.87 5.34
C GLY A 327 30.14 -14.32 6.23
N GLY A 328 29.77 -13.61 7.31
CA GLY A 328 30.71 -12.95 8.22
C GLY A 328 31.28 -11.61 7.71
N LYS A 329 30.85 -11.12 6.53
CA LYS A 329 31.31 -9.85 5.96
C LYS A 329 30.22 -8.79 5.99
N PRO A 330 30.55 -7.53 6.32
CA PRO A 330 29.58 -6.44 6.27
C PRO A 330 29.36 -5.97 4.83
N HIS A 331 28.11 -5.64 4.49
CA HIS A 331 27.74 -5.13 3.17
C HIS A 331 26.72 -4.00 3.26
N LEU A 332 26.69 -3.18 2.21
CA LEU A 332 25.74 -2.08 2.06
C LEU A 332 24.85 -2.31 0.85
N ARG A 333 23.56 -2.01 1.00
CA ARG A 333 22.57 -2.16 -0.07
C ARG A 333 21.60 -0.99 -0.10
N ILE A 334 21.06 -0.73 -1.27
CA ILE A 334 19.87 0.10 -1.45
C ILE A 334 18.68 -0.84 -1.54
N GLU A 335 17.68 -0.57 -0.72
CA GLU A 335 16.38 -1.23 -0.77
C GLU A 335 15.37 -0.28 -1.44
N ASN A 336 14.84 -0.70 -2.58
CA ASN A 336 13.77 -0.05 -3.30
C ASN A 336 12.43 -0.53 -2.73
N ARG A 337 11.68 0.35 -2.09
CA ARG A 337 10.43 0.02 -1.37
C ARG A 337 9.17 0.51 -2.06
N TYR A 338 9.30 1.27 -3.15
CA TYR A 338 8.14 1.92 -3.77
C TYR A 338 7.44 1.05 -4.82
N ILE A 339 8.04 -0.08 -5.23
CA ILE A 339 7.42 -1.01 -6.20
C ILE A 339 6.35 -1.85 -5.49
N PRO A 340 5.11 -1.91 -6.02
CA PRO A 340 4.04 -2.73 -5.45
C PRO A 340 4.27 -4.21 -5.69
N SER A 341 3.62 -5.02 -4.86
CA SER A 341 3.46 -6.46 -5.09
C SER A 341 2.58 -6.70 -6.32
N GLY A 342 2.92 -7.75 -7.08
CA GLY A 342 2.16 -8.28 -8.20
C GLY A 342 2.20 -7.45 -9.50
N PRO A 343 1.25 -7.72 -10.42
CA PRO A 343 0.17 -8.69 -10.28
C PRO A 343 0.59 -10.14 -10.62
N THR A 344 1.81 -10.36 -11.11
CA THR A 344 2.39 -11.69 -11.37
C THR A 344 3.87 -11.73 -11.03
N ILE A 345 4.41 -12.94 -10.82
CA ILE A 345 5.87 -13.16 -10.65
C ILE A 345 6.62 -12.64 -11.88
N ALA A 346 6.08 -12.84 -13.08
CA ALA A 346 6.68 -12.33 -14.32
C ALA A 346 6.81 -10.80 -14.32
N ASP A 347 5.77 -10.10 -13.84
CA ASP A 347 5.77 -8.64 -13.71
C ASP A 347 6.72 -8.14 -12.61
N GLU A 348 6.79 -8.83 -11.47
CA GLU A 348 7.67 -8.49 -10.35
C GLU A 348 9.14 -8.58 -10.74
N ILE A 349 9.54 -9.67 -11.40
CA ILE A 349 10.91 -9.86 -11.87
C ILE A 349 11.22 -8.89 -13.02
N ALA A 350 10.25 -8.55 -13.87
CA ALA A 350 10.42 -7.49 -14.87
C ALA A 350 10.70 -6.13 -14.23
N ASN A 351 9.94 -5.76 -13.18
CA ASN A 351 10.15 -4.53 -12.42
C ASN A 351 11.54 -4.52 -11.77
N MET A 352 11.93 -5.65 -11.18
CA MET A 352 13.24 -5.85 -10.58
C MET A 352 14.38 -5.60 -11.56
N MET A 353 14.30 -6.29 -12.70
CA MET A 353 15.35 -6.25 -13.70
C MET A 353 15.42 -4.90 -14.40
N PHE A 354 14.29 -4.20 -14.58
CA PHE A 354 14.24 -2.84 -15.08
C PHE A 354 14.98 -1.88 -14.17
N TRP A 355 14.64 -1.88 -12.88
CA TRP A 355 15.29 -1.00 -11.90
C TRP A 355 16.79 -1.30 -11.77
N VAL A 356 17.16 -2.59 -11.63
CA VAL A 356 18.58 -2.99 -11.54
C VAL A 356 19.35 -2.63 -12.80
N GLY A 357 18.75 -2.84 -13.98
CA GLY A 357 19.33 -2.45 -15.27
C GLY A 357 19.59 -0.95 -15.32
N VAL A 358 18.61 -0.11 -14.99
CA VAL A 358 18.77 1.36 -14.95
C VAL A 358 19.84 1.77 -13.94
N MET A 359 19.90 1.11 -12.78
CA MET A 359 20.92 1.36 -11.75
C MET A 359 22.35 1.06 -12.24
N LYS A 360 22.54 -0.04 -12.98
CA LYS A 360 23.85 -0.46 -13.51
C LYS A 360 24.21 0.19 -14.85
N GLY A 361 23.20 0.61 -15.60
CA GLY A 361 23.30 1.19 -16.93
C GLY A 361 23.54 2.69 -16.97
N ARG A 362 23.51 3.36 -15.81
CA ARG A 362 23.69 4.81 -15.69
C ARG A 362 24.86 5.33 -16.55
N PRO A 363 24.58 6.17 -17.55
CA PRO A 363 25.59 6.86 -18.36
C PRO A 363 26.54 7.72 -17.52
N LYS A 364 27.78 7.91 -18.02
CA LYS A 364 28.79 8.78 -17.37
C LYS A 364 28.29 10.23 -17.22
N GLU A 365 27.48 10.70 -18.17
CA GLU A 365 26.86 12.02 -18.15
C GLU A 365 25.85 12.22 -17.02
N TYR A 366 25.38 11.17 -16.33
CA TYR A 366 24.54 11.29 -15.13
C TYR A 366 25.32 11.04 -13.83
N LYS A 367 26.66 10.98 -13.89
CA LYS A 367 27.51 11.06 -12.68
C LYS A 367 27.25 12.37 -11.96
N ASN A 368 27.15 12.33 -10.62
CA ASN A 368 26.80 13.48 -9.77
C ASN A 368 25.47 14.13 -10.17
N ILE A 369 24.39 13.33 -10.20
CA ILE A 369 23.05 13.79 -10.59
C ILE A 369 22.55 14.96 -9.72
N ASP A 370 23.05 15.05 -8.49
CA ASP A 370 22.81 16.13 -7.54
C ASP A 370 23.22 17.52 -8.05
N GLN A 371 24.15 17.59 -9.01
CA GLN A 371 24.59 18.82 -9.66
C GLN A 371 23.84 19.10 -10.97
N LYS A 372 23.01 18.17 -11.44
CA LYS A 372 22.40 18.17 -12.79
C LYS A 372 20.89 18.25 -12.77
N MET A 373 20.26 17.75 -11.72
CA MET A 373 18.82 17.77 -11.51
C MET A 373 18.51 18.44 -10.18
N ASN A 374 17.50 19.31 -10.15
CA ASN A 374 17.00 19.82 -8.88
C ASN A 374 16.32 18.68 -8.11
N PHE A 375 16.61 18.52 -6.82
CA PHE A 375 15.98 17.47 -6.01
C PHE A 375 14.45 17.57 -6.03
N LYS A 376 13.90 18.79 -6.10
CA LYS A 376 12.46 19.01 -6.20
C LYS A 376 11.86 18.44 -7.48
N ASP A 377 12.61 18.41 -8.58
CA ASP A 377 12.17 17.80 -9.84
C ASP A 377 12.10 16.28 -9.69
N ALA A 378 13.13 15.64 -9.11
CA ALA A 378 13.11 14.21 -8.81
C ALA A 378 11.93 13.82 -7.90
N LYS A 379 11.71 14.62 -6.84
CA LYS A 379 10.60 14.43 -5.91
C LYS A 379 9.25 14.64 -6.59
N SER A 380 9.10 15.69 -7.40
CA SER A 380 7.86 15.96 -8.13
C SER A 380 7.57 14.85 -9.14
N ASN A 381 8.58 14.40 -9.89
CA ASN A 381 8.48 13.26 -10.81
C ASN A 381 7.96 12.01 -10.08
N PHE A 382 8.49 11.70 -8.88
CA PHE A 382 8.04 10.57 -8.07
C PHE A 382 6.56 10.65 -7.67
N PHE A 383 6.12 11.77 -7.10
CA PHE A 383 4.72 11.92 -6.69
C PHE A 383 3.76 12.04 -7.87
N ASN A 384 4.19 12.62 -8.99
CA ASN A 384 3.40 12.64 -10.22
C ASN A 384 3.22 11.22 -10.77
N ALA A 385 4.30 10.42 -10.81
CA ALA A 385 4.23 9.01 -11.20
C ALA A 385 3.31 8.19 -10.28
N ALA A 386 3.39 8.41 -8.97
CA ALA A 386 2.50 7.76 -8.02
C ALA A 386 1.03 8.12 -8.29
N ARG A 387 0.74 9.39 -8.62
CA ARG A 387 -0.62 9.86 -8.85
C ARG A 387 -1.21 9.44 -10.19
N TYR A 388 -0.43 9.55 -11.25
CA TYR A 388 -0.92 9.46 -12.63
C TYR A 388 -0.37 8.24 -13.40
N GLY A 389 0.54 7.46 -12.82
CA GLY A 389 1.13 6.30 -13.47
C GLY A 389 1.77 6.67 -14.80
N MET A 390 1.48 5.89 -15.84
CA MET A 390 1.97 6.12 -17.21
C MET A 390 1.40 7.38 -17.87
N SER A 391 0.39 8.06 -17.32
CA SER A 391 -0.07 9.36 -17.85
C SER A 391 0.83 10.55 -17.44
N THR A 392 1.90 10.30 -16.69
CA THR A 392 2.81 11.33 -16.17
C THR A 392 3.69 11.95 -17.27
N GLN A 393 4.00 13.24 -17.11
CA GLN A 393 5.12 13.91 -17.77
C GLN A 393 6.22 14.20 -16.77
N PHE A 394 7.47 13.95 -17.14
CA PHE A 394 8.64 14.09 -16.28
C PHE A 394 9.49 15.28 -16.65
N VAL A 395 10.05 15.96 -15.65
CA VAL A 395 11.16 16.88 -15.85
C VAL A 395 12.44 16.04 -15.90
N TRP A 396 13.07 15.94 -17.07
CA TRP A 396 14.30 15.19 -17.30
C TRP A 396 15.23 16.01 -18.19
N ASP A 397 16.49 16.20 -17.78
CA ASP A 397 17.46 17.07 -18.46
C ASP A 397 16.93 18.48 -18.79
N GLY A 398 16.20 19.07 -17.84
CA GLY A 398 15.59 20.39 -17.97
C GLY A 398 14.44 20.47 -18.98
N LYS A 399 13.95 19.33 -19.48
CA LYS A 399 12.84 19.25 -20.43
C LYS A 399 11.68 18.48 -19.84
N ILE A 400 10.46 18.79 -20.29
CA ILE A 400 9.28 17.99 -20.01
C ILE A 400 9.21 16.88 -21.05
N VAL A 401 9.22 15.61 -20.61
CA VAL A 401 9.22 14.42 -21.46
C VAL A 401 8.07 13.50 -21.02
N PRO A 402 7.22 13.01 -21.94
CA PRO A 402 6.23 11.99 -21.61
C PRO A 402 6.89 10.72 -21.05
N SER A 403 6.25 10.10 -20.06
CA SER A 403 6.65 8.80 -19.47
C SER A 403 6.99 7.74 -20.53
N HIS A 404 6.13 7.58 -21.54
CA HIS A 404 6.26 6.59 -22.60
C HIS A 404 7.57 6.78 -23.37
N ASP A 405 7.82 8.01 -23.82
CA ASP A 405 9.03 8.35 -24.57
C ASP A 405 10.28 8.22 -23.72
N LEU A 406 10.24 8.67 -22.46
CA LEU A 406 11.38 8.57 -21.56
C LEU A 406 11.73 7.11 -21.28
N ILE A 407 10.72 6.25 -21.07
CA ILE A 407 10.95 4.84 -20.79
C ILE A 407 11.45 4.10 -22.03
N LEU A 408 10.75 4.22 -23.17
CA LEU A 408 11.09 3.50 -24.40
C LEU A 408 12.42 3.94 -24.99
N ASN A 409 12.69 5.25 -25.03
CA ASN A 409 13.83 5.79 -25.77
C ASN A 409 15.08 5.98 -24.90
N VAL A 410 14.93 6.06 -23.58
CA VAL A 410 16.06 6.34 -22.66
C VAL A 410 16.25 5.21 -21.65
N PHE A 411 15.24 4.87 -20.86
CA PHE A 411 15.44 3.98 -19.71
C PHE A 411 15.53 2.51 -20.08
N LEU A 412 14.74 2.03 -21.04
CA LEU A 412 14.85 0.65 -21.53
C LEU A 412 16.23 0.39 -22.18
N PRO A 413 16.72 1.21 -23.13
CA PRO A 413 18.07 1.08 -23.64
C PRO A 413 19.15 1.15 -22.55
N MET A 414 18.94 2.01 -21.54
CA MET A 414 19.82 2.09 -20.38
C MET A 414 19.81 0.80 -19.56
N ALA A 415 18.64 0.21 -19.34
CA ALA A 415 18.47 -1.03 -18.60
C ALA A 415 19.21 -2.18 -19.26
N TYR A 416 19.01 -2.39 -20.56
CA TYR A 416 19.74 -3.37 -21.36
C TYR A 416 21.26 -3.21 -21.23
N LYS A 417 21.78 -1.99 -21.44
CA LYS A 417 23.22 -1.70 -21.29
C LYS A 417 23.73 -2.06 -19.89
N GLY A 418 22.96 -1.76 -18.85
CA GLY A 418 23.31 -2.06 -17.47
C GLY A 418 23.38 -3.54 -17.18
N LEU A 419 22.39 -4.30 -17.62
CA LEU A 419 22.28 -5.74 -17.42
C LEU A 419 23.40 -6.50 -18.13
N TYR A 420 23.65 -6.19 -19.41
CA TYR A 420 24.76 -6.81 -20.16
C TYR A 420 26.12 -6.46 -19.59
N LYS A 421 26.31 -5.23 -19.11
CA LYS A 421 27.56 -4.80 -18.48
C LYS A 421 27.91 -5.64 -17.24
N VAL A 422 26.91 -6.10 -16.50
CA VAL A 422 27.11 -6.95 -15.32
C VAL A 422 26.99 -8.45 -15.63
N GLY A 423 26.93 -8.82 -16.92
CA GLY A 423 26.96 -10.23 -17.35
C GLY A 423 25.65 -10.98 -17.15
N VAL A 424 24.52 -10.29 -17.01
CA VAL A 424 23.19 -10.94 -16.96
C VAL A 424 22.88 -11.61 -18.30
N SER A 425 22.26 -12.78 -18.20
CA SER A 425 21.86 -13.62 -19.33
C SER A 425 21.06 -12.82 -20.36
N PRO A 426 21.42 -12.86 -21.65
CA PRO A 426 20.61 -12.25 -22.70
C PRO A 426 19.18 -12.78 -22.76
N LYS A 427 18.97 -14.06 -22.41
CA LYS A 427 17.64 -14.65 -22.36
C LYS A 427 16.75 -13.94 -21.32
N ASP A 428 17.27 -13.72 -20.12
CA ASP A 428 16.54 -13.03 -19.05
C ASP A 428 16.33 -11.57 -19.43
N ALA A 429 17.40 -10.91 -19.91
CA ALA A 429 17.38 -9.52 -20.36
C ALA A 429 16.25 -9.26 -21.38
N GLU A 430 16.20 -10.04 -22.44
CA GLU A 430 15.21 -9.87 -23.50
C GLU A 430 13.79 -10.19 -23.04
N TYR A 431 13.60 -11.30 -22.32
CA TYR A 431 12.27 -11.72 -21.87
C TYR A 431 11.61 -10.68 -20.96
N TYR A 432 12.32 -10.25 -19.91
CA TYR A 432 11.74 -9.38 -18.90
C TYR A 432 11.69 -7.90 -19.35
N MET A 433 12.62 -7.43 -20.19
CA MET A 433 12.52 -6.06 -20.74
C MET A 433 11.41 -5.95 -21.77
N THR A 434 11.13 -7.01 -22.53
CA THR A 434 9.96 -7.07 -23.42
C THR A 434 8.65 -6.94 -22.64
N ILE A 435 8.56 -7.48 -21.42
CA ILE A 435 7.39 -7.30 -20.55
C ILE A 435 7.18 -5.81 -20.22
N ILE A 436 8.24 -5.10 -19.85
CA ILE A 436 8.19 -3.65 -19.57
C ILE A 436 7.81 -2.88 -20.82
N GLU A 437 8.44 -3.18 -21.96
CA GLU A 437 8.11 -2.53 -23.24
C GLU A 437 6.64 -2.72 -23.62
N ASN A 438 6.13 -3.94 -23.52
CA ASN A 438 4.73 -4.24 -23.80
C ASN A 438 3.79 -3.52 -22.84
N ARG A 439 4.16 -3.42 -21.55
CA ARG A 439 3.37 -2.70 -20.55
C ARG A 439 3.29 -1.20 -20.84
N VAL A 440 4.39 -0.59 -21.29
CA VAL A 440 4.38 0.82 -21.73
C VAL A 440 3.48 1.02 -22.96
N LYS A 441 3.40 0.03 -23.85
CA LYS A 441 2.57 0.10 -25.07
C LYS A 441 1.10 -0.27 -24.84
N SER A 442 0.76 -0.88 -23.70
CA SER A 442 -0.60 -1.29 -23.37
C SER A 442 -1.11 -0.59 -22.10
N PHE A 443 -0.94 -1.20 -20.94
CA PHE A 443 -1.42 -0.68 -19.66
C PHE A 443 -0.64 -1.27 -18.48
N SER A 444 -0.52 -0.50 -17.40
CA SER A 444 -0.03 -0.97 -16.10
C SER A 444 -1.08 -1.82 -15.37
N GLY A 445 -0.68 -2.44 -14.24
CA GLY A 445 -1.63 -3.14 -13.38
C GLY A 445 -2.73 -2.23 -12.86
N SER A 446 -2.39 -0.99 -12.52
CA SER A 446 -3.37 0.01 -12.09
C SER A 446 -4.35 0.42 -13.20
N GLU A 447 -3.87 0.62 -14.43
CA GLU A 447 -4.72 0.94 -15.57
C GLU A 447 -5.65 -0.22 -15.92
N TRP A 448 -5.17 -1.47 -15.83
CA TRP A 448 -6.01 -2.66 -16.01
C TRP A 448 -7.12 -2.75 -14.95
N MET A 449 -6.77 -2.62 -13.66
CA MET A 449 -7.73 -2.72 -12.56
C MET A 449 -8.81 -1.66 -12.65
N THR A 450 -8.44 -0.39 -12.89
CA THR A 450 -9.41 0.71 -13.01
C THR A 450 -10.34 0.54 -14.19
N ALA A 451 -9.81 0.15 -15.36
CA ALA A 451 -10.64 -0.14 -16.53
C ALA A 451 -11.64 -1.27 -16.27
N CYS A 452 -11.18 -2.37 -15.65
CA CYS A 452 -12.04 -3.50 -15.32
C CYS A 452 -13.09 -3.13 -14.27
N TYR A 453 -12.70 -2.43 -13.21
CA TYR A 453 -13.61 -2.01 -12.14
C TYR A 453 -14.74 -1.12 -12.69
N ARG A 454 -14.39 -0.12 -13.50
CA ARG A 454 -15.37 0.76 -14.16
C ARG A 454 -16.32 0.00 -15.09
N ASN A 455 -15.84 -1.02 -15.80
CA ASN A 455 -16.70 -1.87 -16.63
C ASN A 455 -17.68 -2.68 -15.78
N LEU A 456 -17.21 -3.30 -14.69
CA LEU A 456 -18.02 -4.11 -13.79
C LEU A 456 -19.09 -3.29 -13.05
N LEU A 457 -18.78 -2.05 -12.69
CA LEU A 457 -19.72 -1.12 -12.03
C LEU A 457 -20.98 -0.80 -12.86
N ARG A 458 -20.99 -1.09 -14.16
CA ARG A 458 -22.17 -0.87 -15.01
C ARG A 458 -23.33 -1.82 -14.70
N HIS A 459 -23.03 -3.02 -14.18
CA HIS A 459 -24.05 -4.03 -13.83
C HIS A 459 -23.94 -4.57 -12.41
N ASN A 460 -22.90 -4.19 -11.66
CA ASN A 460 -22.65 -4.67 -10.31
C ASN A 460 -22.46 -3.49 -9.36
N LYS A 461 -22.84 -3.65 -8.08
CA LYS A 461 -22.54 -2.65 -7.06
C LYS A 461 -21.04 -2.70 -6.68
N PRO A 462 -20.49 -1.64 -6.05
CA PRO A 462 -19.06 -1.52 -5.76
C PRO A 462 -18.40 -2.72 -5.09
N PHE A 463 -19.07 -3.35 -4.12
CA PHE A 463 -18.55 -4.50 -3.38
C PHE A 463 -18.41 -5.74 -4.29
N GLU A 464 -19.48 -6.11 -5.00
CA GLU A 464 -19.47 -7.26 -5.90
C GLU A 464 -18.51 -7.04 -7.08
N ALA A 465 -18.44 -5.82 -7.62
CA ALA A 465 -17.46 -5.46 -8.66
C ALA A 465 -16.01 -5.66 -8.18
N ALA A 466 -15.70 -5.31 -6.93
CA ALA A 466 -14.36 -5.51 -6.36
C ALA A 466 -14.04 -7.00 -6.15
N GLN A 467 -15.03 -7.81 -5.75
CA GLN A 467 -14.86 -9.26 -5.64
C GLN A 467 -14.61 -9.94 -6.99
N ILE A 468 -15.39 -9.61 -8.02
CA ILE A 468 -15.21 -10.12 -9.38
C ILE A 468 -13.82 -9.73 -9.91
N LEU A 469 -13.42 -8.47 -9.72
CA LEU A 469 -12.08 -8.01 -10.10
C LEU A 469 -10.99 -8.84 -9.40
N THR A 470 -11.09 -9.03 -8.09
CA THR A 470 -10.10 -9.75 -7.28
C THR A 470 -10.04 -11.23 -7.66
N ALA A 471 -11.17 -11.85 -7.96
CA ALA A 471 -11.24 -13.22 -8.46
C ALA A 471 -10.49 -13.38 -9.79
N HIS A 472 -10.72 -12.49 -10.75
CA HIS A 472 -10.03 -12.54 -12.04
C HIS A 472 -8.55 -12.15 -11.95
N MET A 473 -8.17 -11.29 -11.00
CA MET A 473 -6.75 -11.06 -10.70
C MET A 473 -6.07 -12.36 -10.28
N TYR A 474 -6.68 -13.10 -9.34
CA TYR A 474 -6.19 -14.39 -8.89
C TYR A 474 -6.09 -15.40 -10.06
N GLU A 475 -7.14 -15.56 -10.86
CA GLU A 475 -7.12 -16.49 -12.00
C GLU A 475 -5.99 -16.20 -13.01
N LYS A 476 -5.72 -14.92 -13.26
CA LYS A 476 -4.68 -14.50 -14.21
C LYS A 476 -3.29 -14.61 -13.60
N GLN A 477 -3.15 -14.30 -12.31
CA GLN A 477 -1.93 -14.51 -11.54
C GLN A 477 -1.49 -15.98 -11.58
N GLU A 478 -2.42 -16.93 -11.39
CA GLU A 478 -2.09 -18.35 -11.41
C GLU A 478 -1.56 -18.84 -12.77
N LYS A 479 -1.86 -18.12 -13.85
CA LYS A 479 -1.30 -18.40 -15.19
C LYS A 479 0.09 -17.77 -15.40
N ASN A 480 0.49 -16.84 -14.55
CA ASN A 480 1.76 -16.12 -14.58
C ASN A 480 2.07 -15.43 -15.94
N PHE A 481 1.04 -15.05 -16.69
CA PHE A 481 1.21 -14.20 -17.86
C PHE A 481 1.28 -12.73 -17.42
N PRO A 482 2.17 -11.91 -17.99
CA PRO A 482 2.31 -10.51 -17.60
C PRO A 482 1.02 -9.73 -17.84
N VAL A 483 0.74 -8.73 -17.00
CA VAL A 483 -0.50 -7.94 -17.08
C VAL A 483 -0.73 -7.33 -18.44
N SER A 484 0.32 -6.95 -19.16
CA SER A 484 0.24 -6.38 -20.52
C SER A 484 -0.42 -7.29 -21.55
N SER A 485 -0.59 -8.58 -21.24
CA SER A 485 -1.30 -9.59 -22.06
C SER A 485 -2.76 -9.84 -21.66
N TRP A 486 -3.23 -9.23 -20.57
CA TRP A 486 -4.53 -9.54 -19.99
C TRP A 486 -5.65 -8.80 -20.72
N ARG A 487 -6.67 -9.53 -21.21
CA ARG A 487 -7.91 -8.88 -21.65
C ARG A 487 -8.61 -8.20 -20.46
N THR A 488 -9.16 -7.01 -20.67
CA THR A 488 -10.04 -6.32 -19.74
C THR A 488 -11.35 -7.09 -19.54
N LEU A 489 -11.97 -6.94 -18.38
CA LEU A 489 -13.27 -7.56 -18.08
C LEU A 489 -14.40 -6.80 -18.76
N ASP A 490 -15.40 -7.55 -19.22
CA ASP A 490 -16.61 -7.01 -19.85
C ASP A 490 -17.67 -6.71 -18.77
N PRO A 491 -18.60 -5.77 -18.99
CA PRO A 491 -19.65 -5.46 -18.02
C PRO A 491 -20.54 -6.65 -17.62
N GLU A 492 -20.63 -7.66 -18.49
CA GLU A 492 -21.43 -8.89 -18.31
C GLU A 492 -20.61 -10.05 -17.74
N THR A 493 -19.36 -9.80 -17.32
CA THR A 493 -18.52 -10.83 -16.70
C THR A 493 -19.29 -11.51 -15.56
N PRO A 494 -19.47 -12.84 -15.59
CA PRO A 494 -20.26 -13.55 -14.59
C PRO A 494 -19.72 -13.36 -13.17
N SER A 495 -20.63 -13.21 -12.22
CA SER A 495 -20.34 -13.23 -10.78
C SER A 495 -20.59 -14.64 -10.25
N ASP A 496 -19.55 -15.27 -9.70
CA ASP A 496 -19.66 -16.55 -8.99
C ASP A 496 -20.29 -16.38 -7.59
N PHE A 497 -20.47 -15.15 -7.12
CA PHE A 497 -20.93 -14.81 -5.76
C PHE A 497 -22.46 -14.65 -5.65
N LYS A 498 -23.22 -15.07 -6.67
CA LYS A 498 -24.69 -14.89 -6.72
C LYS A 498 -25.46 -15.77 -5.74
N SER A 499 -24.92 -16.92 -5.31
CA SER A 499 -25.66 -17.93 -4.52
C SER A 499 -25.76 -17.64 -3.02
N ALA A 500 -24.94 -16.72 -2.49
CA ALA A 500 -24.87 -16.38 -1.05
C ALA A 500 -24.85 -14.85 -0.79
N ARG A 501 -25.59 -14.07 -1.58
CA ARG A 501 -25.56 -12.60 -1.47
C ARG A 501 -25.93 -12.11 -0.06
N ARG A 502 -25.13 -11.15 0.40
CA ARG A 502 -25.33 -10.29 1.59
C ARG A 502 -25.71 -8.88 1.17
N VAL A 503 -26.23 -8.09 2.09
CA VAL A 503 -26.64 -6.68 1.85
C VAL A 503 -25.55 -5.87 1.16
N GLU A 504 -24.30 -5.99 1.58
CA GLU A 504 -23.18 -5.25 0.97
C GLU A 504 -22.99 -5.50 -0.54
N HIS A 505 -23.44 -6.65 -1.06
CA HIS A 505 -23.33 -6.96 -2.50
C HIS A 505 -24.31 -6.16 -3.34
N ILE A 506 -25.44 -5.72 -2.78
CA ILE A 506 -26.55 -5.12 -3.54
C ILE A 506 -27.03 -3.78 -2.98
N MET A 507 -26.55 -3.35 -1.81
CA MET A 507 -26.91 -2.04 -1.25
C MET A 507 -26.37 -0.89 -2.09
N SER A 508 -27.12 0.22 -2.09
CA SER A 508 -26.68 1.49 -2.62
C SER A 508 -25.97 2.29 -1.53
N ILE A 509 -24.83 2.90 -1.89
CA ILE A 509 -23.98 3.70 -0.99
C ILE A 509 -23.88 5.17 -1.40
N ASP A 510 -24.41 5.51 -2.57
CA ASP A 510 -24.67 6.89 -2.96
C ASP A 510 -26.05 7.27 -2.41
N LEU A 511 -26.05 8.02 -1.31
CA LEU A 511 -27.22 8.22 -0.48
C LEU A 511 -27.66 9.67 -0.51
N PHE A 512 -28.96 9.87 -0.70
CA PHE A 512 -29.63 11.11 -0.34
C PHE A 512 -30.14 10.98 1.09
N SER A 513 -29.92 12.01 1.90
CA SER A 513 -30.42 12.09 3.29
C SER A 513 -30.68 13.55 3.65
N VAL A 514 -31.55 13.78 4.62
CA VAL A 514 -31.90 15.13 5.12
C VAL A 514 -31.76 15.22 6.64
N ASP A 515 -31.67 16.44 7.16
CA ASP A 515 -31.73 16.75 8.59
C ASP A 515 -33.20 16.96 9.03
N GLU A 516 -33.50 16.69 10.30
CA GLU A 516 -34.86 16.87 10.86
C GLU A 516 -35.40 18.31 10.73
N ARG A 517 -34.50 19.30 10.58
CA ARG A 517 -34.85 20.72 10.41
C ARG A 517 -35.02 21.14 8.95
N ASP A 518 -34.72 20.26 7.99
CA ASP A 518 -34.91 20.58 6.58
C ASP A 518 -36.40 20.73 6.25
N SER A 519 -36.70 21.50 5.19
CA SER A 519 -38.08 21.70 4.73
C SER A 519 -38.62 20.46 4.02
N VAL A 520 -39.90 20.15 4.24
CA VAL A 520 -40.59 19.06 3.52
C VAL A 520 -40.64 19.33 2.01
N GLU A 521 -40.73 20.60 1.59
CA GLU A 521 -40.66 20.98 0.16
C GLU A 521 -39.39 20.44 -0.50
N LEU A 522 -38.23 20.68 0.12
CA LEU A 522 -36.94 20.23 -0.39
C LEU A 522 -36.91 18.70 -0.54
N VAL A 523 -37.39 17.96 0.46
CA VAL A 523 -37.46 16.49 0.39
C VAL A 523 -38.30 16.03 -0.78
N ALA A 524 -39.51 16.56 -0.94
CA ALA A 524 -40.42 16.19 -2.02
C ALA A 524 -39.80 16.48 -3.40
N LYS A 525 -39.13 17.62 -3.55
CA LYS A 525 -38.42 17.97 -4.79
C LYS A 525 -37.24 17.05 -5.06
N ILE A 526 -36.41 16.73 -4.06
CA ILE A 526 -35.30 15.77 -4.22
C ILE A 526 -35.84 14.40 -4.65
N MET A 527 -36.88 13.90 -3.97
CA MET A 527 -37.50 12.61 -4.29
C MET A 527 -38.02 12.58 -5.73
N GLN A 528 -38.66 13.67 -6.18
CA GLN A 528 -39.15 13.81 -7.56
C GLN A 528 -38.01 13.89 -8.58
N TRP A 529 -36.98 14.72 -8.33
CA TRP A 529 -35.86 14.92 -9.26
C TRP A 529 -34.98 13.68 -9.41
N GLN A 530 -34.72 12.99 -8.29
CA GLN A 530 -33.87 11.80 -8.26
C GLN A 530 -34.65 10.50 -8.47
N ASN A 531 -35.97 10.58 -8.58
CA ASN A 531 -36.87 9.42 -8.73
C ASN A 531 -36.67 8.36 -7.61
N ILE A 532 -36.56 8.83 -6.37
CA ILE A 532 -36.41 7.98 -5.17
C ILE A 532 -37.67 8.03 -4.31
N HIS A 533 -37.96 6.92 -3.62
CA HIS A 533 -39.20 6.76 -2.85
C HIS A 533 -38.98 6.73 -1.34
N HIS A 534 -37.72 6.80 -0.91
CA HIS A 534 -37.28 6.70 0.48
C HIS A 534 -36.18 7.73 0.75
N MET A 535 -36.28 8.46 1.85
CA MET A 535 -35.33 9.50 2.26
C MET A 535 -34.96 9.36 3.75
N PRO A 536 -33.76 8.85 4.07
CA PRO A 536 -33.28 8.80 5.44
C PRO A 536 -33.17 10.18 6.07
N VAL A 537 -33.56 10.26 7.33
CA VAL A 537 -33.34 11.45 8.17
C VAL A 537 -32.18 11.16 9.12
N ILE A 538 -31.16 12.01 9.07
CA ILE A 538 -29.95 11.90 9.89
C ILE A 538 -29.76 13.15 10.73
N ASN A 539 -29.13 13.01 11.89
CA ASN A 539 -28.73 14.16 12.69
C ASN A 539 -27.36 14.71 12.27
N THR A 540 -26.89 15.76 12.95
CA THR A 540 -25.56 16.37 12.72
C THR A 540 -24.38 15.41 12.94
N LYS A 541 -24.58 14.28 13.64
CA LYS A 541 -23.57 13.22 13.85
C LYS A 541 -23.66 12.11 12.78
N LYS A 542 -24.51 12.27 11.77
CA LYS A 542 -24.85 11.26 10.75
C LYS A 542 -25.51 10.00 11.31
N GLU A 543 -26.06 10.07 12.52
CA GLU A 543 -26.84 8.98 13.09
C GLU A 543 -28.26 9.04 12.51
N MET A 544 -28.83 7.87 12.20
CA MET A 544 -30.19 7.80 11.69
C MET A 544 -31.20 8.09 12.81
N VAL A 545 -32.10 9.05 12.55
CA VAL A 545 -33.14 9.49 13.52
C VAL A 545 -34.56 9.34 12.99
N GLY A 546 -34.73 9.17 11.68
CA GLY A 546 -36.04 9.01 11.07
C GLY A 546 -35.96 8.56 9.61
N MET A 547 -37.14 8.37 9.03
CA MET A 547 -37.29 7.88 7.68
C MET A 547 -38.52 8.53 7.03
N LEU A 548 -38.41 8.95 5.78
CA LEU A 548 -39.53 9.43 4.98
C LEU A 548 -39.74 8.57 3.75
N THR A 549 -41.00 8.35 3.39
CA THR A 549 -41.43 7.70 2.15
C THR A 549 -42.11 8.72 1.25
N TRP A 550 -42.21 8.42 -0.06
CA TRP A 550 -42.93 9.29 -0.99
C TRP A 550 -44.37 9.55 -0.55
N LYS A 551 -45.04 8.57 0.07
CA LYS A 551 -46.42 8.72 0.58
C LYS A 551 -46.54 9.76 1.70
N ASP A 552 -45.48 9.93 2.49
CA ASP A 552 -45.47 10.91 3.59
C ASP A 552 -45.43 12.36 3.05
N VAL A 553 -44.93 12.56 1.81
CA VAL A 553 -44.71 13.89 1.23
C VAL A 553 -45.57 14.20 0.01
N GLU A 554 -46.07 13.21 -0.72
CA GLU A 554 -46.77 13.42 -2.01
C GLU A 554 -48.05 14.26 -1.87
N GLY A 555 -48.78 14.08 -0.76
CA GLY A 555 -49.98 14.86 -0.46
C GLY A 555 -49.71 16.29 0.00
N LEU A 556 -48.45 16.65 0.22
CA LEU A 556 -48.00 17.98 0.65
C LEU A 556 -47.50 18.81 -0.55
N VAL A 557 -47.28 18.17 -1.70
CA VAL A 557 -46.86 18.84 -2.93
C VAL A 557 -48.02 19.65 -3.51
N GLY A 558 -47.94 20.98 -3.36
CA GLY A 558 -48.94 21.92 -3.89
C GLY A 558 -49.89 22.53 -2.85
N ASP A 559 -49.72 22.22 -1.56
CA ASP A 559 -50.44 22.83 -0.43
C ASP A 559 -49.48 23.81 0.29
N GLU A 560 -49.59 25.12 -0.02
CA GLU A 560 -48.63 26.17 0.42
C GLU A 560 -48.47 26.26 1.95
N ASP A 561 -49.53 25.94 2.71
CA ASP A 561 -49.51 26.00 4.18
C ASP A 561 -48.80 24.79 4.80
N LYS A 562 -48.89 23.61 4.17
CA LYS A 562 -48.28 22.37 4.69
C LYS A 562 -46.86 22.13 4.21
N ILE A 563 -46.46 22.75 3.10
CA ILE A 563 -45.13 22.59 2.53
C ILE A 563 -44.04 23.28 3.38
N GLN A 564 -44.44 24.18 4.28
CA GLN A 564 -43.57 24.92 5.20
C GLN A 564 -43.23 24.17 6.51
N SER A 565 -43.78 22.96 6.73
CA SER A 565 -43.42 22.13 7.88
C SER A 565 -41.97 21.60 7.79
N SER A 566 -41.41 21.29 8.95
CA SER A 566 -40.10 20.63 9.06
C SER A 566 -40.19 19.11 8.88
N VAL A 567 -39.12 18.49 8.39
CA VAL A 567 -39.01 17.04 8.26
C VAL A 567 -39.33 16.32 9.56
N GLY A 568 -38.86 16.86 10.70
CA GLY A 568 -39.06 16.27 12.03
C GLY A 568 -40.52 16.13 12.45
N GLU A 569 -41.44 16.92 11.90
CA GLU A 569 -42.88 16.86 12.22
C GLU A 569 -43.59 15.67 11.55
N ILE A 570 -43.06 15.18 10.42
CA ILE A 570 -43.71 14.16 9.59
C ILE A 570 -42.89 12.87 9.45
N MET A 571 -41.62 12.87 9.86
CA MET A 571 -40.76 11.70 9.74
C MET A 571 -41.24 10.53 10.58
N GLN A 572 -41.06 9.31 10.06
CA GLN A 572 -41.31 8.09 10.82
C GLN A 572 -40.09 7.79 11.70
N THR A 573 -40.30 7.66 13.01
CA THR A 573 -39.24 7.33 13.98
C THR A 573 -39.17 5.83 14.31
N ASP A 574 -40.21 5.06 13.98
CA ASP A 574 -40.21 3.60 14.07
C ASP A 574 -39.79 3.01 12.72
N PHE A 575 -38.49 2.84 12.55
CA PHE A 575 -37.88 2.27 11.34
C PHE A 575 -36.97 1.11 11.71
N ILE A 576 -36.73 0.23 10.74
CA ILE A 576 -35.96 -0.99 10.93
C ILE A 576 -34.70 -0.90 10.10
N THR A 577 -33.57 -1.11 10.74
CA THR A 577 -32.27 -1.10 10.11
C THR A 577 -31.69 -2.50 10.01
N VAL A 578 -30.76 -2.68 9.07
CA VAL A 578 -30.00 -3.93 8.90
C VAL A 578 -28.50 -3.64 8.89
N LYS A 579 -27.70 -4.67 9.15
CA LYS A 579 -26.24 -4.62 8.99
C LYS A 579 -25.85 -5.14 7.60
N GLN A 580 -24.74 -4.65 7.06
CA GLN A 580 -24.27 -5.00 5.71
C GLN A 580 -23.97 -6.51 5.50
N GLY A 581 -23.66 -7.23 6.58
CA GLY A 581 -23.36 -8.68 6.54
C GLY A 581 -24.60 -9.57 6.59
N VAL A 582 -25.80 -9.02 6.70
CA VAL A 582 -27.05 -9.80 6.73
C VAL A 582 -27.30 -10.42 5.35
N SER A 583 -27.78 -11.67 5.30
CA SER A 583 -28.10 -12.33 4.03
C SER A 583 -29.31 -11.70 3.35
N VAL A 584 -29.30 -11.67 2.01
CA VAL A 584 -30.41 -11.10 1.23
C VAL A 584 -31.73 -11.83 1.53
N LYS A 585 -31.70 -13.16 1.71
CA LYS A 585 -32.88 -13.93 2.15
C LYS A 585 -33.46 -13.39 3.46
N LYS A 586 -32.60 -13.08 4.44
CA LYS A 586 -33.06 -12.56 5.73
C LYS A 586 -33.62 -11.16 5.60
N VAL A 587 -33.01 -10.32 4.76
CA VAL A 587 -33.55 -8.99 4.43
C VAL A 587 -34.93 -9.10 3.79
N THR A 588 -35.13 -10.03 2.85
CA THR A 588 -36.45 -10.28 2.25
C THR A 588 -37.49 -10.69 3.29
N GLU A 589 -37.12 -11.54 4.25
CA GLU A 589 -38.01 -11.90 5.38
C GLU A 589 -38.36 -10.69 6.24
N ILE A 590 -37.39 -9.82 6.55
CA ILE A 590 -37.60 -8.59 7.33
C ILE A 590 -38.54 -7.64 6.57
N MET A 591 -38.27 -7.38 5.30
CA MET A 591 -39.12 -6.55 4.42
C MET A 591 -40.56 -7.05 4.39
N LYS A 592 -40.77 -8.37 4.19
CA LYS A 592 -42.12 -8.97 4.19
C LYS A 592 -42.82 -8.88 5.55
N LYS A 593 -42.10 -9.19 6.64
CA LYS A 593 -42.67 -9.15 8.00
C LYS A 593 -43.13 -7.76 8.39
N HIS A 594 -42.38 -6.74 7.99
CA HIS A 594 -42.63 -5.35 8.37
C HIS A 594 -43.29 -4.52 7.27
N GLN A 595 -43.69 -5.16 6.16
CA GLN A 595 -44.37 -4.53 5.02
C GLN A 595 -43.65 -3.28 4.49
N THR A 596 -42.31 -3.32 4.51
CA THR A 596 -41.45 -2.25 3.99
C THR A 596 -40.71 -2.72 2.75
N ASP A 597 -40.50 -1.83 1.80
CA ASP A 597 -39.76 -2.02 0.56
C ASP A 597 -38.35 -1.41 0.62
N CYS A 598 -37.96 -0.80 1.75
CA CYS A 598 -36.66 -0.18 1.98
C CYS A 598 -36.16 -0.44 3.40
N LEU A 599 -34.88 -0.80 3.51
CA LEU A 599 -34.19 -0.96 4.77
C LEU A 599 -32.89 -0.15 4.77
N PRO A 600 -32.74 0.81 5.70
CA PRO A 600 -31.47 1.48 5.92
C PRO A 600 -30.41 0.53 6.45
N VAL A 601 -29.20 0.66 5.94
CA VAL A 601 -28.03 -0.12 6.37
C VAL A 601 -27.18 0.74 7.29
N VAL A 602 -26.98 0.29 8.53
CA VAL A 602 -26.27 1.08 9.55
C VAL A 602 -25.06 0.35 10.13
N ARG A 603 -24.08 1.13 10.56
CA ARG A 603 -22.92 0.69 11.36
C ARG A 603 -22.72 1.67 12.50
N ASP A 604 -22.72 1.17 13.74
CA ASP A 604 -22.59 2.02 14.94
C ASP A 604 -23.59 3.20 14.94
N ASN A 605 -24.84 2.91 14.55
CA ASN A 605 -25.95 3.86 14.33
C ASN A 605 -25.77 4.87 13.19
N GLN A 606 -24.64 4.88 12.49
CA GLN A 606 -24.42 5.72 11.32
C GLN A 606 -24.95 5.05 10.05
N LEU A 607 -25.61 5.84 9.20
CA LEU A 607 -26.10 5.39 7.91
C LEU A 607 -24.93 5.16 6.93
N ILE A 608 -24.83 3.95 6.39
CA ILE A 608 -23.77 3.57 5.44
C ILE A 608 -24.29 3.07 4.09
N GLY A 609 -25.59 2.78 4.00
CA GLY A 609 -26.21 2.31 2.77
C GLY A 609 -27.73 2.22 2.88
N ILE A 610 -28.38 1.91 1.76
CA ILE A 610 -29.80 1.56 1.68
C ILE A 610 -29.95 0.31 0.80
N ILE A 611 -30.85 -0.58 1.18
CA ILE A 611 -31.28 -1.70 0.34
C ILE A 611 -32.78 -1.62 0.09
N THR A 612 -33.20 -1.74 -1.17
CA THR A 612 -34.60 -1.69 -1.57
C THR A 612 -35.05 -3.02 -2.18
N SER A 613 -36.36 -3.20 -2.29
CA SER A 613 -36.97 -4.34 -2.99
C SER A 613 -36.57 -4.44 -4.46
N LYS A 614 -36.11 -3.35 -5.09
CA LYS A 614 -35.60 -3.35 -6.48
C LYS A 614 -34.17 -3.88 -6.60
N ASP A 615 -33.40 -3.86 -5.50
CA ASP A 615 -32.03 -4.38 -5.47
C ASP A 615 -31.99 -5.92 -5.28
N ILE A 616 -33.09 -6.51 -4.77
CA ILE A 616 -33.28 -7.95 -4.52
C ILE A 616 -33.91 -8.61 -5.75
#